data_AF-A0A937JAH3-F1
#
_entry.id   AF-A0A937JAH3-F1
#
_cell.length_a   1.000
_cell.length_b   1.000
_cell.length_c   1.000
_cell.angle_alpha   90.00
_cell.angle_beta   90.00
_cell.angle_gamma   90.00
#
_symmetry.space_group_name_H-M   'P 1'
#
loop_
_entity.id
_entity.type
_entity.pdbx_description
1 polymer ?
#
loop_
_entity_poly.entity_id
_entity_poly.type
_entity_poly.pdbx_seq_one_letter_code
_entity_poly.pdbx_strand_id
1 'polypeptide(L)'
;MESSLYFKTAVILTIQLGIIFVGCYYFIKKARDAYLQNIPFFGIHFDGKDNSRGELDLIPIPPEPIVSGSSLVNPSPSVKKFVEENEEEKEPTALGTMMGKVMWVWLISMFGMVFLAPISTSIGLTLMTITSVTFAPLLGVIMLEMDENDGLRAILLTCFITMAAALVGMYSGIDFSFMRGFLFYSLCGLILLGFVRIFFGMTSAMVRAKAIGGAILFTLYLVYDFNRLKNLNDIGANDWSTALHIAISIYLDILNLLLEILAAMGES
;
A
#
# COMPACT_ATOMS: atom_id res chain seq x y z
N MET A 1 33.89 3.59 15.94
CA MET A 1 33.34 4.56 14.97
C MET A 1 31.83 4.50 15.10
N GLU A 2 31.20 5.53 15.65
CA GLU A 2 29.73 5.61 15.61
C GLU A 2 29.31 5.81 14.15
N SER A 3 28.35 5.01 13.67
CA SER A 3 27.83 5.16 12.31
C SER A 3 26.98 6.43 12.20
N SER A 4 27.01 7.08 11.02
CA SER A 4 26.25 8.30 10.77
C SER A 4 24.74 8.08 10.85
N LEU A 5 24.00 9.15 11.11
CA LEU A 5 22.54 9.13 11.11
C LEU A 5 22.00 8.65 9.76
N TYR A 6 22.58 9.10 8.65
CA TYR A 6 22.24 8.62 7.30
C TYR A 6 22.31 7.10 7.18
N PHE A 7 23.39 6.49 7.68
CA PHE A 7 23.58 5.04 7.59
C PHE A 7 22.51 4.31 8.41
N LYS A 8 22.26 4.73 9.65
CA LYS A 8 21.27 4.10 10.53
C LYS A 8 19.86 4.18 9.94
N THR A 9 19.46 5.36 9.46
CA THR A 9 18.17 5.57 8.80
C THR A 9 18.05 4.75 7.52
N ALA A 10 19.10 4.72 6.68
CA ALA A 10 19.10 3.93 5.44
C ALA A 10 18.98 2.42 5.72
N VAL A 11 19.66 1.90 6.75
CA VAL A 11 19.56 0.49 7.14
C VAL A 11 18.13 0.14 7.55
N ILE A 12 17.50 0.95 8.40
CA ILE A 12 16.11 0.73 8.83
C ILE A 12 15.18 0.75 7.61
N LEU A 13 15.26 1.78 6.76
CA LEU A 13 14.43 1.91 5.57
C LEU A 13 14.59 0.74 4.61
N THR A 14 15.83 0.37 4.29
CA THR A 14 16.13 -0.69 3.32
C THR A 14 15.60 -2.04 3.81
N ILE A 15 15.76 -2.36 5.10
CA ILE A 15 15.24 -3.60 5.67
C ILE A 15 13.71 -3.63 5.60
N GLN A 16 13.05 -2.54 6.03
CA GLN A 16 11.59 -2.50 6.16
C GLN A 16 10.89 -2.45 4.80
N LEU A 17 11.39 -1.65 3.86
CA LEU A 17 10.91 -1.65 2.47
C LEU A 17 11.23 -2.99 1.78
N GLY A 18 12.39 -3.58 2.07
CA GLY A 18 12.76 -4.91 1.58
C GLY A 18 11.75 -5.99 2.01
N ILE A 19 11.33 -5.99 3.27
CA ILE A 19 10.28 -6.89 3.78
C ILE A 19 8.98 -6.71 2.97
N ILE A 20 8.58 -5.47 2.70
CA ILE A 20 7.34 -5.17 1.96
C ILE A 20 7.43 -5.67 0.52
N PHE A 21 8.45 -5.26 -0.23
CA PHE A 21 8.55 -5.57 -1.65
C PHE A 21 8.84 -7.05 -1.91
N VAL A 22 9.73 -7.67 -1.12
CA VAL A 22 10.00 -9.11 -1.24
C VAL A 22 8.78 -9.93 -0.81
N GLY A 23 8.10 -9.52 0.27
CA GLY A 23 6.88 -10.18 0.74
C GLY A 23 5.73 -10.06 -0.27
N CYS A 24 5.54 -8.87 -0.86
CA CYS A 24 4.57 -8.62 -1.92
C CYS A 24 4.86 -9.47 -3.16
N TYR A 25 6.10 -9.48 -3.64
CA TYR A 25 6.52 -10.32 -4.77
C TYR A 25 6.27 -11.81 -4.49
N TYR A 26 6.60 -12.29 -3.30
CA TYR A 26 6.34 -13.67 -2.91
C TYR A 26 4.84 -14.00 -2.84
N PHE A 27 4.02 -13.05 -2.38
CA PHE A 27 2.57 -13.19 -2.36
C PHE A 27 2.00 -13.31 -3.78
N ILE A 28 2.36 -12.39 -4.67
CA ILE A 28 1.93 -12.40 -6.09
C ILE A 28 2.39 -13.69 -6.78
N LYS A 29 3.66 -14.08 -6.57
CA LYS A 29 4.21 -15.32 -7.14
C LYS A 29 3.42 -16.55 -6.70
N LYS A 30 3.11 -16.66 -5.41
CA LYS A 30 2.29 -17.78 -4.90
C LYS A 30 0.87 -17.78 -5.45
N ALA A 31 0.26 -16.61 -5.63
CA ALA A 31 -1.06 -16.49 -6.26
C ALA A 31 -1.01 -17.02 -7.71
N ARG A 32 0.02 -16.64 -8.48
CA ARG A 32 0.27 -17.13 -9.83
C ARG A 32 0.54 -18.63 -9.88
N ASP A 33 1.42 -19.14 -9.02
CA ASP A 33 1.77 -20.57 -9.00
C ASP A 33 0.53 -21.43 -8.71
N ALA A 34 -0.32 -20.99 -7.78
CA ALA A 34 -1.56 -21.69 -7.46
C ALA A 34 -2.57 -21.67 -8.61
N TYR A 35 -2.70 -20.52 -9.30
CA TYR A 35 -3.48 -20.42 -10.53
C TYR A 35 -3.02 -21.41 -11.60
N LEU A 36 -1.72 -21.40 -11.93
CA LEU A 36 -1.14 -22.29 -12.95
C LEU A 36 -1.31 -23.78 -12.62
N GLN A 37 -1.42 -24.12 -11.33
CA GLN A 37 -1.63 -25.48 -10.85
C GLN A 37 -3.11 -25.87 -10.73
N ASN A 38 -4.06 -24.96 -11.00
CA ASN A 38 -5.48 -25.13 -10.71
C ASN A 38 -5.79 -25.48 -9.24
N ILE A 39 -4.92 -25.03 -8.31
CA ILE A 39 -5.08 -25.23 -6.87
C ILE A 39 -5.61 -23.93 -6.26
N PRO A 40 -6.56 -23.97 -5.32
CA PRO A 40 -7.07 -22.76 -4.69
C PRO A 40 -5.98 -22.06 -3.87
N PHE A 41 -5.77 -20.76 -4.09
CA PHE A 41 -4.94 -19.91 -3.24
C PHE A 41 -5.82 -19.16 -2.26
N PHE A 42 -5.66 -19.47 -0.97
CA PHE A 42 -6.55 -19.02 0.11
C PHE A 42 -8.04 -19.36 -0.13
N GLY A 43 -8.33 -20.49 -0.78
CA GLY A 43 -9.69 -20.95 -1.05
C GLY A 43 -10.35 -20.31 -2.28
N ILE A 44 -9.58 -19.60 -3.11
CA ILE A 44 -10.04 -18.93 -4.32
C ILE A 44 -9.39 -19.55 -5.55
N HIS A 45 -10.20 -19.83 -6.57
CA HIS A 45 -9.71 -20.11 -7.92
C HIS A 45 -9.52 -18.77 -8.63
N PHE A 46 -8.37 -18.59 -9.26
CA PHE A 46 -8.14 -17.43 -10.11
C PHE A 46 -8.56 -17.81 -11.53
N ASP A 47 -9.18 -16.90 -12.27
CA ASP A 47 -9.28 -16.99 -13.73
C ASP A 47 -8.09 -16.26 -14.32
N GLY A 48 -7.56 -16.79 -15.41
CA GLY A 48 -6.52 -16.13 -16.17
C GLY A 48 -7.16 -15.46 -17.34
N LYS A 49 -7.18 -14.13 -17.33
CA LYS A 49 -7.62 -13.38 -18.51
C LYS A 49 -6.38 -12.81 -19.16
N ASP A 50 -6.18 -13.11 -20.44
CA ASP A 50 -5.14 -12.44 -21.20
C ASP A 50 -5.52 -10.96 -21.32
N ASN A 51 -4.65 -10.07 -20.85
CA ASN A 51 -4.83 -8.64 -21.06
C ASN A 51 -4.74 -8.32 -22.56
N SER A 52 -5.02 -7.08 -22.93
CA SER A 52 -4.94 -6.62 -24.34
C SER A 52 -3.55 -6.78 -25.00
N ARG A 53 -2.53 -7.18 -24.24
CA ARG A 53 -1.14 -7.42 -24.65
C ARG A 53 -0.72 -8.90 -24.53
N GLY A 54 -1.61 -9.80 -24.14
CA GLY A 54 -1.35 -11.24 -24.03
C GLY A 54 -0.63 -11.67 -22.75
N GLU A 55 -0.65 -10.84 -21.69
CA GLU A 55 -0.13 -11.18 -20.37
C GLU A 55 -1.25 -11.69 -19.46
N LEU A 56 -0.92 -12.63 -18.57
CA LEU A 56 -1.88 -13.32 -17.70
C LEU A 56 -2.29 -12.45 -16.51
N ASP A 57 -3.48 -11.85 -16.57
CA ASP A 57 -4.11 -11.19 -15.42
C ASP A 57 -4.90 -12.21 -14.59
N LEU A 58 -4.68 -12.19 -13.27
CA LEU A 58 -5.34 -13.09 -12.32
C LEU A 58 -6.57 -12.40 -11.74
N ILE A 59 -7.76 -12.83 -12.15
CA ILE A 59 -9.01 -12.34 -11.58
C ILE A 59 -9.52 -13.37 -10.56
N PRO A 60 -9.72 -13.02 -9.28
CA PRO A 60 -10.27 -13.97 -8.31
C PRO A 60 -11.72 -14.34 -8.67
N ILE A 61 -11.98 -15.62 -8.93
CA ILE A 61 -13.34 -16.17 -9.10
C ILE A 61 -13.86 -16.61 -7.73
N PRO A 62 -15.02 -16.11 -7.26
CA PRO A 62 -15.64 -16.67 -6.06
C PRO A 62 -15.98 -18.16 -6.30
N PRO A 63 -15.88 -19.03 -5.27
CA PRO A 63 -16.24 -20.43 -5.43
C PRO A 63 -17.72 -20.54 -5.85
N GLU A 64 -17.98 -21.29 -6.92
CA GLU A 64 -19.36 -21.58 -7.33
C GLU A 64 -20.11 -22.27 -6.18
N PRO A 65 -21.37 -21.91 -5.92
CA PRO A 65 -22.18 -22.64 -4.96
C PRO A 65 -22.26 -24.12 -5.39
N ILE A 66 -22.08 -25.03 -4.43
CA ILE A 66 -22.19 -26.47 -4.67
C ILE A 66 -23.65 -26.79 -5.03
N VAL A 67 -23.99 -26.75 -6.32
CA VAL A 67 -25.28 -27.24 -6.81
C VAL A 67 -25.21 -28.76 -6.78
N SER A 68 -25.64 -29.33 -5.65
CA SER A 68 -25.89 -30.77 -5.55
C SER A 68 -27.11 -31.13 -6.38
N GLY A 69 -26.88 -31.55 -7.62
CA GLY A 69 -27.76 -32.46 -8.34
C GLY A 69 -28.88 -31.86 -9.21
N SER A 70 -28.88 -32.34 -10.45
CA SER A 70 -30.04 -32.62 -11.32
C SER A 70 -30.43 -31.62 -12.43
N SER A 71 -30.15 -32.09 -13.66
CA SER A 71 -30.94 -31.99 -14.90
C SER A 71 -31.09 -30.65 -15.67
N LEU A 72 -30.55 -30.69 -16.88
CA LEU A 72 -30.85 -29.97 -18.13
C LEU A 72 -32.24 -29.31 -18.23
N VAL A 73 -32.42 -28.12 -17.65
CA VAL A 73 -33.51 -27.21 -17.99
C VAL A 73 -32.95 -25.80 -18.12
N ASN A 74 -33.06 -25.19 -19.31
CA ASN A 74 -32.76 -23.77 -19.48
C ASN A 74 -33.75 -22.96 -18.62
N PRO A 75 -33.29 -22.23 -17.58
CA PRO A 75 -34.20 -21.53 -16.67
C PRO A 75 -34.91 -20.37 -17.37
N SER A 76 -36.17 -20.13 -16.99
CA SER A 76 -36.97 -19.03 -17.55
C SER A 76 -36.34 -17.66 -17.22
N PRO A 77 -36.65 -16.59 -17.99
CA PRO A 77 -36.07 -15.27 -17.76
C PRO A 77 -36.28 -14.72 -16.35
N SER A 78 -37.39 -15.08 -15.70
CA SER A 78 -37.68 -14.70 -14.32
C SER A 78 -36.82 -15.46 -13.31
N VAL A 79 -36.48 -16.72 -13.57
CA VAL A 79 -35.56 -17.50 -12.70
C VAL A 79 -34.13 -17.02 -12.87
N LYS A 80 -33.69 -16.68 -14.09
CA LYS A 80 -32.37 -16.03 -14.31
C LYS A 80 -32.26 -14.72 -13.55
N LYS A 81 -33.30 -13.89 -13.62
CA LYS A 81 -33.32 -12.59 -12.91
C LYS A 81 -33.34 -12.76 -11.39
N PHE A 82 -34.02 -13.79 -10.88
CA PHE A 82 -34.02 -14.12 -9.45
C PHE A 82 -32.69 -14.72 -8.99
N VAL A 83 -31.97 -15.47 -9.85
CA VAL A 83 -30.61 -15.97 -9.55
C VAL A 83 -29.60 -14.82 -9.60
N GLU A 84 -29.67 -13.95 -10.61
CA GLU A 84 -28.84 -12.74 -10.72
C GLU A 84 -29.10 -11.75 -9.55
N GLU A 85 -30.36 -11.57 -9.12
CA GLU A 85 -30.69 -10.74 -7.94
C GLU A 85 -30.23 -11.37 -6.61
N ASN A 86 -30.07 -12.70 -6.53
CA ASN A 86 -29.57 -13.38 -5.31
C ASN A 86 -28.05 -13.68 -5.35
N GLU A 87 -27.37 -13.54 -6.49
CA GLU A 87 -25.91 -13.57 -6.59
C GLU A 87 -25.25 -12.28 -6.09
N GLU A 88 -26.01 -11.20 -5.91
CA GLU A 88 -25.50 -9.91 -5.41
C GLU A 88 -25.14 -9.92 -3.91
N GLU A 89 -25.54 -10.92 -3.13
CA GLU A 89 -25.03 -11.11 -1.77
C GLU A 89 -23.76 -11.97 -1.80
N LYS A 90 -22.69 -11.41 -2.39
CA LYS A 90 -21.38 -12.07 -2.50
C LYS A 90 -20.85 -12.34 -1.08
N GLU A 91 -20.99 -13.57 -0.58
CA GLU A 91 -20.35 -13.99 0.67
C GLU A 91 -18.86 -13.57 0.61
N PRO A 92 -18.34 -12.89 1.64
CA PRO A 92 -16.99 -12.37 1.60
C PRO A 92 -16.03 -13.53 1.40
N THR A 93 -15.37 -13.54 0.23
CA THR A 93 -14.49 -14.65 -0.16
C THR A 93 -13.45 -14.88 0.95
N ALA A 94 -13.06 -16.13 1.20
CA ALA A 94 -12.18 -16.46 2.35
C ALA A 94 -10.91 -15.58 2.41
N LEU A 95 -10.34 -15.23 1.25
CA LEU A 95 -9.26 -14.25 1.13
C LEU A 95 -9.67 -12.86 1.62
N GLY A 96 -10.81 -12.32 1.21
CA GLY A 96 -11.30 -11.00 1.64
C GLY A 96 -11.51 -10.93 3.16
N THR A 97 -12.08 -11.96 3.77
CA THR A 97 -12.24 -12.04 5.23
C THR A 97 -10.88 -12.10 5.94
N MET A 98 -9.93 -12.89 5.42
CA MET A 98 -8.57 -12.95 5.96
C MET A 98 -7.84 -11.62 5.81
N MET A 99 -7.91 -10.99 4.63
CA MET A 99 -7.26 -9.71 4.33
C MET A 99 -7.87 -8.58 5.15
N GLY A 100 -9.17 -8.60 5.44
CA GLY A 100 -9.80 -7.66 6.37
C GLY A 100 -9.20 -7.75 7.78
N LYS A 101 -8.94 -8.95 8.29
CA LYS A 101 -8.23 -9.14 9.57
C LYS A 101 -6.80 -8.60 9.51
N VAL A 102 -6.08 -8.90 8.42
CA VAL A 102 -4.70 -8.40 8.21
C VAL A 102 -4.69 -6.87 8.12
N MET A 103 -5.67 -6.25 7.45
CA MET A 103 -5.83 -4.80 7.35
C MET A 103 -5.99 -4.15 8.73
N TRP A 104 -6.80 -4.72 9.62
CA TRP A 104 -6.94 -4.20 10.99
C TRP A 104 -5.64 -4.30 11.79
N VAL A 105 -4.91 -5.41 11.69
CA VAL A 105 -3.60 -5.56 12.34
C VAL A 105 -2.61 -4.53 11.79
N TRP A 106 -2.57 -4.37 10.46
CA TRP A 106 -1.75 -3.36 9.80
C TRP A 106 -2.06 -1.96 10.31
N LEU A 107 -3.33 -1.57 10.32
CA LEU A 107 -3.78 -0.24 10.76
C LEU A 107 -3.42 0.02 12.23
N ILE A 108 -3.73 -0.90 13.13
CA ILE A 108 -3.42 -0.76 14.56
C ILE A 108 -1.91 -0.68 14.78
N SER A 109 -1.13 -1.50 14.07
CA SER A 109 0.33 -1.47 14.17
C SER A 109 0.93 -0.16 13.63
N MET A 110 0.39 0.38 12.54
CA MET A 110 0.86 1.62 11.92
C MET A 110 0.64 2.82 12.85
N PHE A 111 -0.57 2.97 13.41
CA PHE A 111 -0.84 4.02 14.39
C PHE A 111 -0.02 3.80 15.67
N GLY A 112 0.04 2.56 16.16
CA GLY A 112 0.86 2.21 17.33
C GLY A 112 2.31 2.58 17.14
N MET A 113 2.90 2.32 15.97
CA MET A 113 4.27 2.70 15.64
C MET A 113 4.49 4.21 15.78
N VAL A 114 3.60 5.03 15.22
CA VAL A 114 3.71 6.51 15.28
C VAL A 114 3.67 7.03 16.72
N PHE A 115 2.81 6.48 17.57
CA PHE A 115 2.63 6.96 18.95
C PHE A 115 3.61 6.35 19.97
N LEU A 116 4.04 5.10 19.76
CA LEU A 116 4.83 4.35 20.74
C LEU A 116 6.34 4.34 20.42
N ALA A 117 6.75 4.58 19.18
CA ALA A 117 8.17 4.71 18.83
C ALA A 117 8.92 5.79 19.63
N PRO A 118 8.33 6.96 19.99
CA PRO A 118 9.00 7.95 20.83
C PRO A 118 9.29 7.47 22.25
N ILE A 119 8.55 6.47 22.73
CA ILE A 119 8.69 5.94 24.08
C ILE A 119 9.84 4.92 24.13
N SER A 120 9.96 4.08 23.10
CA SER A 120 10.99 3.06 23.04
C SER A 120 11.33 2.70 21.59
N THR A 121 12.62 2.78 21.26
CA THR A 121 13.16 2.39 19.95
C THR A 121 12.82 0.94 19.60
N SER A 122 12.87 0.03 20.58
CA SER A 122 12.57 -1.39 20.37
C SER A 122 11.10 -1.62 20.03
N ILE A 123 10.19 -0.91 20.71
CA ILE A 123 8.75 -0.98 20.43
C ILE A 123 8.47 -0.41 19.04
N GLY A 124 9.05 0.75 18.71
CA GLY A 124 8.91 1.36 17.40
C GLY A 124 9.39 0.44 16.27
N LEU A 125 10.57 -0.17 16.40
CA LEU A 125 11.10 -1.11 15.40
C LEU A 125 10.25 -2.38 15.27
N THR A 126 9.75 -2.90 16.39
CA THR A 126 8.87 -4.08 16.40
C THR A 126 7.56 -3.79 15.68
N LEU A 127 6.92 -2.66 16.00
CA LEU A 127 5.68 -2.25 15.35
C LEU A 127 5.89 -1.94 13.88
N MET A 128 6.99 -1.27 13.52
CA MET A 128 7.37 -1.04 12.11
C MET A 128 7.50 -2.36 11.35
N THR A 129 8.12 -3.37 11.96
CA THR A 129 8.25 -4.70 11.35
C THR A 129 6.89 -5.40 11.19
N ILE A 130 6.01 -5.32 12.19
CA ILE A 130 4.65 -5.85 12.09
C ILE A 130 3.88 -5.13 10.97
N THR A 131 3.99 -3.80 10.89
CA THR A 131 3.39 -3.01 9.81
C THR A 131 3.93 -3.45 8.45
N SER A 132 5.25 -3.59 8.28
CA SER A 132 5.86 -4.03 7.01
C SER A 132 5.41 -5.42 6.59
N VAL A 133 5.41 -6.39 7.51
CA VAL A 133 5.00 -7.78 7.24
C VAL A 133 3.51 -7.87 6.89
N THR A 134 2.66 -7.13 7.58
CA THR A 134 1.20 -7.14 7.33
C THR A 134 0.82 -6.33 6.11
N PHE A 135 1.58 -5.29 5.76
CA PHE A 135 1.38 -4.52 4.54
C PHE A 135 1.73 -5.31 3.28
N ALA A 136 2.77 -6.14 3.32
CA ALA A 136 3.23 -6.92 2.17
C ALA A 136 2.12 -7.70 1.42
N PRO A 137 1.28 -8.52 2.08
CA PRO A 137 0.16 -9.19 1.41
C PRO A 137 -0.97 -8.23 1.01
N LEU A 138 -1.22 -7.14 1.76
CA LEU A 138 -2.23 -6.15 1.38
C LEU A 138 -1.85 -5.43 0.09
N LEU A 139 -0.58 -5.03 -0.03
CA LEU A 139 -0.01 -4.50 -1.26
C LEU A 139 -0.09 -5.54 -2.38
N GLY A 140 0.21 -6.81 -2.09
CA GLY A 140 0.10 -7.90 -3.06
C GLY A 140 -1.31 -8.05 -3.63
N VAL A 141 -2.36 -7.95 -2.81
CA VAL A 141 -3.75 -7.96 -3.28
C VAL A 141 -4.05 -6.73 -4.15
N ILE A 142 -3.65 -5.54 -3.72
CA ILE A 142 -3.82 -4.31 -4.53
C ILE A 142 -3.14 -4.46 -5.89
N MET A 143 -1.95 -5.06 -5.93
CA MET A 143 -1.22 -5.27 -7.18
C MET A 143 -1.82 -6.36 -8.08
N LEU A 144 -2.50 -7.37 -7.52
CA LEU A 144 -3.22 -8.38 -8.31
C LEU A 144 -4.50 -7.81 -8.95
N GLU A 145 -5.12 -6.82 -8.32
CA GLU A 145 -6.27 -6.12 -8.87
C GLU A 145 -5.89 -5.14 -9.99
N MET A 146 -4.61 -4.83 -10.11
CA MET A 146 -4.05 -3.99 -11.17
C MET A 146 -3.45 -4.84 -12.29
N ASP A 147 -3.38 -4.28 -13.50
CA ASP A 147 -2.56 -4.83 -14.58
C ASP A 147 -1.11 -4.98 -14.10
N GLU A 148 -0.51 -6.16 -14.31
CA GLU A 148 0.81 -6.51 -13.76
C GLU A 148 1.86 -5.44 -14.08
N ASN A 149 1.81 -4.92 -15.31
CA ASN A 149 2.78 -3.95 -15.78
C ASN A 149 2.53 -2.54 -15.16
N ASP A 150 1.30 -2.18 -14.81
CA ASP A 150 0.99 -0.92 -14.15
C ASP A 150 1.35 -0.92 -12.66
N GLY A 151 1.19 -2.07 -11.99
CA GLY A 151 1.68 -2.24 -10.62
C GLY A 151 3.19 -2.02 -10.50
N LEU A 152 3.99 -2.66 -11.37
CA LEU A 152 5.45 -2.49 -11.38
C LEU A 152 5.88 -1.07 -11.75
N ARG A 153 5.18 -0.42 -12.70
CA ARG A 153 5.42 0.98 -13.05
C ARG A 153 5.19 1.91 -11.86
N ALA A 154 4.15 1.67 -11.06
CA ALA A 154 3.89 2.46 -9.87
C ALA A 154 5.04 2.35 -8.85
N ILE A 155 5.54 1.14 -8.57
CA ILE A 155 6.71 0.94 -7.69
C ILE A 155 7.94 1.69 -8.21
N LEU A 156 8.23 1.55 -9.51
CA LEU A 156 9.38 2.21 -10.12
C LEU A 156 9.27 3.73 -10.04
N LEU A 157 8.06 4.28 -10.27
CA LEU A 157 7.78 5.70 -10.17
C LEU A 157 7.94 6.20 -8.73
N THR A 158 7.43 5.49 -7.73
CA THR A 158 7.64 5.81 -6.31
C THR A 158 9.13 5.84 -5.97
N CYS A 159 9.91 4.86 -6.44
CA CYS A 159 11.34 4.80 -6.22
C CYS A 159 12.06 6.02 -6.84
N PHE A 160 11.72 6.34 -8.10
CA PHE A 160 12.28 7.50 -8.80
C PHE A 160 11.96 8.82 -8.08
N ILE A 161 10.70 9.03 -7.69
CA ILE A 161 10.27 10.22 -6.95
C ILE A 161 10.98 10.30 -5.60
N THR A 162 11.10 9.18 -4.88
CA THR A 162 11.80 9.14 -3.59
C THR A 162 13.26 9.52 -3.73
N MET A 163 13.94 9.00 -4.76
CA MET A 163 15.33 9.34 -5.04
C MET A 163 15.49 10.82 -5.42
N ALA A 164 14.61 11.35 -6.28
CA ALA A 164 14.61 12.76 -6.64
C ALA A 164 14.35 13.66 -5.42
N ALA A 165 13.38 13.31 -4.57
CA ALA A 165 13.08 14.02 -3.33
C ALA A 165 14.26 13.99 -2.36
N ALA A 166 14.97 12.86 -2.26
CA ALA A 166 16.19 12.74 -1.45
C ALA A 166 17.30 13.68 -1.93
N LEU A 167 17.53 13.74 -3.26
CA LEU A 167 18.50 14.64 -3.84
C LEU A 167 18.16 16.11 -3.56
N VAL A 168 16.90 16.50 -3.77
CA VAL A 168 16.44 17.87 -3.52
C VAL A 168 16.51 18.21 -2.03
N GLY A 169 15.98 17.36 -1.16
CA GLY A 169 15.93 17.58 0.29
C GLY A 169 17.31 17.73 0.91
N MET A 170 18.28 16.89 0.51
CA MET A 170 19.63 16.93 1.06
C MET A 170 20.54 17.98 0.39
N TYR A 171 20.45 18.17 -0.92
CA TYR A 171 21.49 18.91 -1.67
C TYR A 171 21.04 20.26 -2.25
N SER A 172 19.76 20.64 -2.18
CA SER A 172 19.31 21.93 -2.74
C SER A 172 19.89 23.18 -2.06
N GLY A 173 20.37 23.05 -0.82
CA GLY A 173 20.81 24.19 -0.01
C GLY A 173 19.68 25.03 0.58
N ILE A 174 18.42 24.65 0.35
CA ILE A 174 17.24 25.30 0.90
C ILE A 174 16.89 24.66 2.26
N ASP A 175 16.53 25.47 3.24
CA ASP A 175 15.90 24.98 4.48
C ASP A 175 14.40 24.84 4.24
N PHE A 176 13.90 23.59 4.22
CA PHE A 176 12.49 23.30 3.99
C PHE A 176 11.64 23.34 5.27
N SER A 177 12.20 23.74 6.41
CA SER A 177 11.50 23.80 7.69
C SER A 177 10.22 24.65 7.66
N PHE A 178 10.13 25.64 6.77
CA PHE A 178 8.95 26.49 6.58
C PHE A 178 7.70 25.71 6.11
N MET A 179 7.89 24.55 5.47
CA MET A 179 6.80 23.75 4.91
C MET A 179 5.99 22.99 5.98
N ARG A 180 6.52 22.85 7.19
CA ARG A 180 5.95 22.00 8.26
C ARG A 180 4.46 22.27 8.51
N GLY A 181 4.08 23.55 8.63
CA GLY A 181 2.69 23.94 8.89
C GLY A 181 1.77 23.59 7.73
N PHE A 182 2.16 23.96 6.51
CA PHE A 182 1.40 23.64 5.30
C PHE A 182 1.20 22.12 5.15
N LEU A 183 2.29 21.35 5.24
CA LEU A 183 2.27 19.90 5.13
C LEU A 183 1.31 19.27 6.15
N PHE A 184 1.38 19.68 7.41
CA PHE A 184 0.51 19.17 8.47
C PHE A 184 -0.98 19.40 8.17
N TYR A 185 -1.38 20.63 7.80
CA TYR A 185 -2.78 20.93 7.50
C TYR A 185 -3.27 20.23 6.23
N SER A 186 -2.41 20.09 5.21
CA SER A 186 -2.73 19.33 4.00
C SER A 186 -2.93 17.84 4.29
N LEU A 187 -2.12 17.25 5.17
CA LEU A 187 -2.28 15.85 5.59
C LEU A 187 -3.61 15.64 6.33
N CYS A 188 -3.95 16.53 7.25
CA CYS A 188 -5.26 16.52 7.90
C CYS A 188 -6.40 16.61 6.87
N GLY A 189 -6.24 17.47 5.85
CA GLY A 189 -7.19 17.58 4.74
C GLY A 189 -7.37 16.26 3.97
N LEU A 190 -6.29 15.56 3.63
CA LEU A 190 -6.37 14.26 2.95
C LEU A 190 -7.05 13.18 3.80
N ILE A 191 -6.78 13.17 5.12
CA ILE A 191 -7.43 12.26 6.06
C ILE A 191 -8.94 12.56 6.13
N LEU A 192 -9.32 13.84 6.24
CA LEU A 192 -10.72 14.26 6.24
C LEU A 192 -11.43 13.89 4.94
N LEU A 193 -10.79 14.04 3.77
CA LEU A 193 -11.33 13.56 2.50
C LEU A 193 -11.54 12.04 2.50
N GLY A 194 -10.66 11.28 3.16
CA GLY A 194 -10.84 9.85 3.40
C GLY A 194 -12.11 9.55 4.19
N PHE A 195 -12.39 10.30 5.26
CA PHE A 195 -13.63 10.16 6.03
C PHE A 195 -14.87 10.58 5.22
N VAL A 196 -14.81 11.68 4.48
CA VAL A 196 -15.92 12.13 3.61
C VAL A 196 -16.30 11.04 2.61
N ARG A 197 -15.32 10.35 2.02
CA ARG A 197 -15.56 9.21 1.11
C ARG A 197 -16.42 8.12 1.76
N ILE A 198 -16.20 7.81 3.04
CA ILE A 198 -16.93 6.74 3.75
C ILE A 198 -18.42 7.09 3.89
N PHE A 199 -18.77 8.36 4.16
CA PHE A 199 -20.15 8.76 4.40
C PHE A 199 -20.91 9.20 3.15
N PHE A 200 -20.24 9.86 2.21
CA PHE A 200 -20.88 10.52 1.06
C PHE A 200 -20.52 9.87 -0.28
N GLY A 201 -19.56 8.94 -0.31
CA GLY A 201 -18.99 8.42 -1.55
C GLY A 201 -18.17 9.48 -2.30
N MET A 202 -17.46 9.05 -3.34
CA MET A 202 -16.76 9.95 -4.28
C MET A 202 -16.82 9.35 -5.69
N THR A 203 -16.88 10.21 -6.70
CA THR A 203 -16.74 9.78 -8.10
C THR A 203 -15.31 9.34 -8.38
N SER A 204 -15.09 8.46 -9.36
CA SER A 204 -13.73 8.03 -9.76
C SER A 204 -12.82 9.21 -10.11
N ALA A 205 -13.36 10.27 -10.73
CA ALA A 205 -12.61 11.49 -11.02
C ALA A 205 -12.14 12.21 -9.74
N MET A 206 -12.97 12.28 -8.70
CA MET A 206 -12.59 12.86 -7.41
C MET A 206 -11.57 12.01 -6.66
N VAL A 207 -11.73 10.68 -6.70
CA VAL A 207 -10.75 9.74 -6.12
C VAL A 207 -9.39 9.92 -6.78
N ARG A 208 -9.35 9.97 -8.12
CA ARG A 208 -8.12 10.18 -8.89
C ARG A 208 -7.50 11.55 -8.62
N ALA A 209 -8.29 12.62 -8.56
CA ALA A 209 -7.80 13.96 -8.23
C ALA A 209 -7.20 14.01 -6.82
N LYS A 210 -7.85 13.37 -5.84
CA LYS A 210 -7.33 13.22 -4.47
C LYS A 210 -6.03 12.40 -4.47
N ALA A 211 -5.93 11.37 -5.29
CA ALA A 211 -4.72 10.57 -5.42
C ALA A 211 -3.54 11.36 -6.00
N ILE A 212 -3.76 12.13 -7.07
CA ILE A 212 -2.73 13.01 -7.63
C ILE A 212 -2.29 14.07 -6.61
N GLY A 213 -3.24 14.71 -5.92
CA GLY A 213 -2.95 15.68 -4.86
C GLY A 213 -2.17 15.06 -3.69
N GLY A 214 -2.54 13.83 -3.30
CA GLY A 214 -1.83 13.05 -2.29
C GLY A 214 -0.39 12.73 -2.70
N ALA A 215 -0.19 12.25 -3.93
CA ALA A 215 1.14 11.94 -4.45
C ALA A 215 2.06 13.17 -4.45
N ILE A 216 1.55 14.35 -4.83
CA ILE A 216 2.30 15.61 -4.74
C ILE A 216 2.64 15.92 -3.27
N LEU A 217 1.67 15.79 -2.36
CA LEU A 217 1.87 16.08 -0.94
C LEU A 217 2.93 15.17 -0.31
N PHE A 218 2.86 13.85 -0.53
CA PHE A 218 3.84 12.90 0.02
C PHE A 218 5.22 13.09 -0.61
N THR A 219 5.30 13.52 -1.87
CA THR A 219 6.58 13.94 -2.48
C THR A 219 7.19 15.13 -1.75
N LEU A 220 6.38 16.13 -1.38
CA LEU A 220 6.83 17.29 -0.61
C LEU A 220 7.25 16.91 0.83
N TYR A 221 6.53 15.98 1.46
CA TYR A 221 6.94 15.40 2.74
C TYR A 221 8.31 14.70 2.64
N LEU A 222 8.57 13.91 1.60
CA LEU A 222 9.88 13.29 1.38
C LEU A 222 11.00 14.33 1.27
N VAL A 223 10.80 15.39 0.49
CA VAL A 223 11.78 16.50 0.39
C VAL A 223 12.04 17.09 1.77
N TYR A 224 10.99 17.36 2.54
CA TYR A 224 11.08 17.90 3.90
C TYR A 224 11.82 16.95 4.85
N ASP A 225 11.52 15.65 4.85
CA ASP A 225 12.11 14.69 5.78
C ASP A 225 13.56 14.34 5.43
N PHE A 226 13.93 14.32 4.15
CA PHE A 226 15.34 14.21 3.76
C PHE A 226 16.15 15.47 4.11
N ASN A 227 15.54 16.67 4.02
CA ASN A 227 16.16 17.90 4.51
C ASN A 227 16.36 17.87 6.03
N ARG A 228 15.33 17.42 6.77
CA ARG A 228 15.40 17.23 8.22
C ARG A 228 16.45 16.19 8.61
N LEU A 229 16.57 15.08 7.87
CA LEU A 229 17.60 14.07 8.08
C LEU A 229 19.00 14.68 8.00
N LYS A 230 19.24 15.49 6.98
CA LYS A 230 20.50 16.21 6.82
C LYS A 230 20.77 17.16 7.97
N ASN A 231 19.81 18.02 8.30
CA ASN A 231 19.98 19.02 9.36
C ASN A 231 20.29 18.35 10.71
N LEU A 232 19.65 17.21 11.02
CA LEU A 232 19.91 16.44 12.24
C LEU A 232 21.28 15.73 12.23
N ASN A 233 21.71 15.24 11.07
CA ASN A 233 23.04 14.68 10.92
C ASN A 233 24.14 15.74 11.14
N ASP A 234 23.95 16.94 10.57
CA ASP A 234 24.93 18.03 10.60
C ASP A 234 25.15 18.58 12.03
N ILE A 235 24.13 18.53 12.89
CA ILE A 235 24.25 18.86 14.32
C ILE A 235 24.74 17.68 15.18
N GLY A 236 25.01 16.53 14.59
CA GLY A 236 25.56 15.36 15.28
C GLY A 236 24.55 14.50 16.05
N ALA A 237 23.25 14.57 15.76
CA ALA A 237 22.21 13.75 16.39
C ALA A 237 22.22 12.30 15.86
N ASN A 238 23.33 11.60 16.08
CA ASN A 238 23.61 10.29 15.49
C ASN A 238 23.17 9.11 16.39
N ASP A 239 21.96 9.12 16.93
CA ASP A 239 21.44 8.02 17.75
C ASP A 239 20.39 7.16 17.01
N TRP A 240 20.17 5.93 17.50
CA TRP A 240 19.23 4.99 16.87
C TRP A 240 17.76 5.40 17.04
N SER A 241 17.41 6.17 18.08
CA SER A 241 16.04 6.66 18.28
C SER A 241 15.73 7.72 17.25
N THR A 242 16.60 8.73 17.08
CA THR A 242 16.49 9.75 16.04
C THR A 242 16.46 9.12 14.65
N ALA A 243 17.33 8.13 14.38
CA ALA A 243 17.34 7.41 13.12
C ALA A 243 16.00 6.72 12.83
N LEU A 244 15.43 6.04 13.84
CA LEU A 244 14.14 5.38 13.74
C LEU A 244 13.01 6.39 13.51
N HIS A 245 13.01 7.52 14.22
CA HIS A 245 12.00 8.57 14.05
C HIS A 245 11.94 9.13 12.63
N ILE A 246 13.11 9.40 12.04
CA ILE A 246 13.19 9.88 10.68
C ILE A 246 12.83 8.76 9.70
N ALA A 247 13.30 7.54 9.95
CA ALA A 247 12.97 6.37 9.13
C ALA A 247 11.45 6.12 9.10
N ILE A 248 10.74 6.26 10.23
CA ILE A 248 9.28 6.09 10.29
C ILE A 248 8.58 7.15 9.42
N SER A 249 8.99 8.42 9.49
CA SER A 249 8.42 9.48 8.65
C SER A 249 8.61 9.17 7.16
N ILE A 250 9.86 8.97 6.73
CA ILE A 250 10.20 8.67 5.33
C ILE A 250 9.50 7.38 4.86
N TYR A 251 9.46 6.35 5.70
CA TYR A 251 8.77 5.09 5.39
C TYR A 251 7.29 5.31 5.11
N LEU A 252 6.58 6.04 5.99
CA LEU A 252 5.16 6.33 5.80
C LEU A 252 4.92 7.17 4.54
N ASP A 253 5.78 8.13 4.24
CA ASP A 253 5.65 8.94 3.03
C ASP A 253 5.88 8.13 1.76
N ILE A 254 6.85 7.21 1.75
CA ILE A 254 7.08 6.29 0.63
C ILE A 254 5.86 5.39 0.42
N LEU A 255 5.31 4.81 1.50
CA LEU A 255 4.15 3.92 1.39
C LEU A 255 2.90 4.66 0.94
N ASN A 256 2.64 5.84 1.50
CA ASN A 256 1.51 6.64 1.10
C ASN A 256 1.66 7.15 -0.34
N LEU A 257 2.86 7.57 -0.76
CA LEU A 257 3.14 7.91 -2.15
C LEU A 257 2.87 6.74 -3.09
N LEU A 258 3.31 5.52 -2.73
CA LEU A 258 3.03 4.32 -3.49
C LEU A 258 1.52 4.07 -3.63
N LEU A 259 0.78 4.12 -2.52
CA LEU A 259 -0.66 3.90 -2.52
C LEU A 259 -1.41 4.96 -3.34
N GLU A 260 -1.02 6.23 -3.26
CA GLU A 260 -1.65 7.30 -4.05
C GLU A 260 -1.30 7.19 -5.55
N ILE A 261 -0.09 6.72 -5.91
CA ILE A 261 0.25 6.45 -7.32
C ILE A 261 -0.56 5.25 -7.84
N LEU A 262 -0.62 4.15 -7.09
CA LEU A 262 -1.41 2.97 -7.44
C LEU A 262 -2.89 3.36 -7.63
N ALA A 263 -3.46 4.14 -6.72
CA ALA A 263 -4.84 4.63 -6.84
C ALA A 263 -5.05 5.56 -8.05
N ALA A 264 -4.07 6.41 -8.38
CA ALA A 264 -4.15 7.29 -9.55
C ALA A 264 -4.07 6.52 -10.88
N MET A 265 -3.42 5.34 -10.88
CA MET A 265 -3.26 4.46 -12.05
C MET A 265 -4.36 3.42 -12.18
N GLY A 266 -4.89 2.88 -11.07
CA GLY A 266 -5.94 1.85 -11.10
C GLY A 266 -7.33 2.36 -11.50
N GLU A 267 -7.57 3.67 -11.41
CA GLU A 267 -8.84 4.32 -11.78
C GLU A 267 -8.83 4.86 -13.23
N SER A 268 -8.03 4.26 -14.13
CA SER A 268 -7.92 4.67 -15.55
C SER A 268 -8.68 3.77 -16.51
#